data_AF-A0A8J5CQV5-F1
#
_entry.id   AF-A0A8J5CQV5-F1
#
_cell.length_a   1.000
_cell.length_b   1.000
_cell.length_c   1.000
_cell.angle_alpha   90.00
_cell.angle_beta   90.00
_cell.angle_gamma   90.00
#
_symmetry.space_group_name_H-M   'P 1'
#
loop_
_entity.id
_entity.type
_entity.pdbx_description
1 polymer ?
#
loop_
_entity_poly.entity_id
_entity_poly.type
_entity_poly.pdbx_seq_one_letter_code
_entity_poly.pdbx_strand_id
1 'polypeptide(L)'
;MRKPPMDVCLFLDVLVSAEKAGFKTTVFCKPTNKGLCLNGESEYPTRYLHSTINAYVRRALSHCSTWKDTHHELERITQVLTNNGYAYSDVAFVTKKIVDKWYTNKGEYHPHHQRSHQAFLQEPHVFRLQDGRKDH
;
A
#
# COMPACT_ATOMS: atom_id res chain seq x y z
N MET A 1 15.58 17.77 -16.77
CA MET A 1 14.66 16.62 -16.64
C MET A 1 15.41 15.36 -17.05
N ARG A 2 15.76 14.47 -16.12
CA ARG A 2 16.55 13.26 -16.45
C ARG A 2 15.63 12.24 -17.12
N LYS A 3 16.04 11.73 -18.29
CA LYS A 3 15.33 10.66 -19.00
C LYS A 3 15.34 9.41 -18.11
N PRO A 4 14.20 8.70 -17.91
CA PRO A 4 14.20 7.47 -17.16
C PRO A 4 15.15 6.46 -17.84
N PRO A 5 15.81 5.59 -17.06
CA PRO A 5 16.67 4.56 -17.62
C PRO A 5 15.83 3.61 -18.50
N MET A 6 16.49 3.01 -19.50
CA MET A 6 15.82 2.30 -20.62
C MET A 6 15.03 1.04 -20.19
N ASP A 7 15.15 0.66 -18.92
CA ASP A 7 14.54 -0.47 -18.23
C ASP A 7 13.26 -0.09 -17.44
N VAL A 8 12.83 1.17 -17.48
CA VAL A 8 11.66 1.65 -16.72
C VAL A 8 10.59 2.22 -17.65
N CYS A 9 9.36 1.71 -17.52
CA CYS A 9 8.17 2.16 -18.23
C CYS A 9 7.10 2.65 -17.25
N LEU A 10 6.40 3.72 -17.61
CA LEU A 10 5.29 4.28 -16.85
C LEU A 10 3.99 4.02 -17.60
N PHE A 11 3.03 3.39 -16.93
CA PHE A 11 1.68 3.21 -17.48
C PHE A 11 0.64 3.48 -16.39
N LEU A 12 -0.14 4.55 -16.59
CA LEU A 12 -1.12 5.04 -15.60
C LEU A 12 -0.48 5.24 -14.21
N ASP A 13 -0.96 4.51 -13.20
CA ASP A 13 -0.51 4.53 -11.81
C ASP A 13 0.51 3.42 -11.51
N VAL A 14 1.12 2.81 -12.53
CA VAL A 14 2.06 1.69 -12.40
C VAL A 14 3.43 2.06 -12.98
N LEU A 15 4.46 1.81 -12.17
CA LEU A 15 5.85 1.80 -12.58
C LEU A 15 6.23 0.36 -12.91
N VAL A 16 6.68 0.11 -14.14
CA VAL A 16 7.17 -1.20 -14.57
C VAL A 16 8.68 -1.11 -14.75
N SER A 17 9.44 -1.93 -14.04
CA SER A 17 10.89 -2.06 -14.20
C SER A 17 11.24 -3.45 -14.71
N ALA A 18 12.09 -3.52 -15.74
CA ALA A 18 12.67 -4.77 -16.20
C ALA A 18 13.75 -5.25 -15.21
N GLU A 19 13.60 -6.48 -14.73
CA GLU A 19 14.59 -7.15 -13.90
C GLU A 19 15.21 -8.32 -14.69
N LYS A 20 16.33 -8.86 -14.19
CA LYS A 20 17.04 -9.98 -14.83
C LYS A 20 16.14 -11.20 -15.10
N ALA A 21 15.06 -11.36 -14.33
CA ALA A 21 14.15 -12.51 -14.38
C ALA A 21 12.67 -12.11 -14.58
N GLY A 22 12.39 -11.01 -15.28
CA GLY A 22 11.02 -10.62 -15.64
C GLY A 22 10.74 -9.14 -15.41
N PHE A 23 9.50 -8.82 -15.02
CA PHE A 23 9.08 -7.46 -14.71
C PHE A 23 8.69 -7.34 -13.25
N LYS A 24 9.09 -6.23 -12.65
CA LYS A 24 8.62 -5.80 -11.34
C LYS A 24 7.74 -4.57 -11.51
N THR A 25 6.61 -4.57 -10.81
CA THR A 25 5.66 -3.46 -10.80
C THR A 25 5.51 -2.85 -9.41
N THR A 26 5.42 -1.53 -9.34
CA THR A 26 5.08 -0.77 -8.13
C THR A 26 4.09 0.36 -8.45
N VAL A 27 3.49 0.95 -7.41
CA VAL A 27 2.63 2.13 -7.61
C VAL A 27 3.48 3.33 -8.01
N PHE A 28 3.12 3.98 -9.11
CA PHE A 28 3.74 5.23 -9.54
C PHE A 28 2.93 6.42 -9.05
N CYS A 29 3.59 7.35 -8.36
CA CYS A 29 3.05 8.66 -8.05
C CYS A 29 3.82 9.73 -8.84
N LYS A 30 3.09 10.58 -9.56
CA LYS A 30 3.69 11.72 -10.28
C LYS A 30 4.45 12.63 -9.29
N PRO A 31 5.61 13.20 -9.66
CA PRO A 31 6.35 14.12 -8.79
C PRO A 31 5.55 15.35 -8.36
N THR A 32 4.56 15.76 -9.14
CA THR A 32 3.65 16.88 -8.84
C THR A 32 2.47 16.49 -7.94
N ASN A 33 2.32 15.21 -7.61
CA ASN A 33 1.25 14.75 -6.75
C ASN A 33 1.53 15.20 -5.31
N LYS A 34 0.68 16.10 -4.80
CA LYS A 34 0.77 16.62 -3.43
C LYS A 34 0.23 15.65 -2.36
N GLY A 35 -0.27 14.48 -2.77
CA GLY A 35 -0.91 13.53 -1.88
C GLY A 35 -2.27 14.02 -1.36
N LEU A 36 -2.92 14.96 -2.05
CA LEU A 36 -4.22 15.48 -1.64
C LEU A 36 -5.31 14.47 -2.00
N CYS A 37 -6.19 14.19 -1.04
CA CYS A 37 -7.39 13.38 -1.23
C CYS A 37 -8.59 14.01 -0.52
N LEU A 38 -9.71 13.28 -0.45
CA LEU A 38 -10.89 13.68 0.31
C LEU A 38 -10.47 13.98 1.76
N ASN A 39 -10.88 15.11 2.33
CA ASN A 39 -10.50 15.44 3.71
C ASN A 39 -11.25 14.52 4.70
N GLY A 40 -10.55 13.88 5.63
CA GLY A 40 -11.11 13.00 6.67
C GLY A 40 -11.96 13.71 7.72
N GLU A 41 -11.76 15.01 7.94
CA GLU A 41 -12.52 15.85 8.90
C GLU A 41 -13.79 16.46 8.29
N SER A 42 -14.05 16.19 7.02
CA SER A 42 -15.28 16.63 6.37
C SER A 42 -16.53 15.97 6.96
N GLU A 43 -17.68 16.62 6.81
CA GLU A 43 -18.99 16.08 7.21
C GLU A 43 -19.49 14.96 6.27
N TYR A 44 -18.62 14.39 5.42
CA TYR A 44 -19.04 13.33 4.50
C TYR A 44 -19.38 12.05 5.28
N PRO A 45 -20.41 11.31 4.83
CA PRO A 45 -20.71 10.01 5.40
C PRO A 45 -19.49 9.07 5.38
N THR A 46 -19.29 8.34 6.48
CA THR A 46 -18.15 7.43 6.71
C THR A 46 -17.90 6.46 5.54
N ARG A 47 -18.96 6.06 4.81
CA ARG A 47 -18.85 5.20 3.61
C ARG A 47 -17.93 5.79 2.53
N TYR A 48 -17.90 7.11 2.35
CA TYR A 48 -17.05 7.77 1.34
C TYR A 48 -15.61 7.84 1.80
N LEU A 49 -15.39 8.10 3.09
CA LEU A 49 -14.07 8.05 3.72
C LEU A 49 -13.47 6.64 3.57
N HIS A 50 -14.24 5.60 3.94
CA HIS A 50 -13.83 4.21 3.77
C HIS A 50 -13.61 3.82 2.31
N SER A 51 -14.41 4.34 1.38
CA SER A 51 -14.23 4.10 -0.05
C SER A 51 -12.91 4.68 -0.57
N THR A 52 -12.51 5.84 -0.04
CA THR A 52 -11.22 6.45 -0.37
C THR A 52 -10.07 5.60 0.12
N ILE A 53 -10.09 5.18 1.40
CA ILE A 53 -9.08 4.26 1.96
C ILE A 53 -9.02 2.97 1.12
N ASN A 54 -10.18 2.41 0.77
CA ASN A 54 -10.29 1.19 -0.01
C ASN A 54 -9.66 1.32 -1.41
N ALA A 55 -9.83 2.45 -2.08
CA ALA A 55 -9.22 2.68 -3.38
C ALA A 55 -7.69 2.64 -3.31
N TYR A 56 -7.08 3.30 -2.31
CA TYR A 56 -5.64 3.29 -2.11
C TYR A 56 -5.12 1.88 -1.79
N VAL A 57 -5.72 1.19 -0.83
CA VAL A 57 -5.27 -0.14 -0.39
C VAL A 57 -5.38 -1.17 -1.51
N ARG A 58 -6.50 -1.17 -2.26
CA ARG A 58 -6.67 -2.08 -3.42
C ARG A 58 -5.67 -1.80 -4.53
N ARG A 59 -5.31 -0.53 -4.74
CA ARG A 59 -4.26 -0.16 -5.70
C ARG A 59 -2.92 -0.77 -5.29
N ALA A 60 -2.49 -0.59 -4.04
CA ALA A 60 -1.25 -1.18 -3.53
C ALA A 60 -1.20 -2.70 -3.75
N LEU A 61 -2.28 -3.39 -3.37
CA LEU A 61 -2.39 -4.85 -3.50
C LEU A 61 -2.40 -5.37 -4.94
N SER A 62 -2.84 -4.56 -5.90
CA SER A 62 -2.96 -4.97 -7.30
C SER A 62 -1.79 -4.54 -8.18
N HIS A 63 -1.10 -3.45 -7.82
CA HIS A 63 -0.04 -2.87 -8.64
C HIS A 63 1.37 -3.27 -8.18
N CYS A 64 1.54 -3.65 -6.92
CA CYS A 64 2.83 -4.12 -6.42
C CYS A 64 3.03 -5.61 -6.72
N SER A 65 4.15 -5.95 -7.37
CA SER A 65 4.51 -7.34 -7.67
C SER A 65 4.97 -8.13 -6.45
N THR A 66 5.47 -7.45 -5.42
CA THR A 66 5.97 -8.10 -4.20
C THR A 66 5.24 -7.60 -2.96
N TRP A 67 5.19 -8.44 -1.93
CA TRP A 67 4.63 -8.04 -0.65
C TRP A 67 5.46 -6.94 0.03
N LYS A 68 6.78 -6.92 -0.17
CA LYS A 68 7.66 -5.87 0.35
C LYS A 68 7.27 -4.50 -0.21
N ASP A 69 7.08 -4.39 -1.53
CA ASP A 69 6.66 -3.13 -2.14
C ASP A 69 5.21 -2.79 -1.78
N THR A 70 4.35 -3.79 -1.60
CA THR A 70 2.98 -3.59 -1.11
C THR A 70 3.00 -3.00 0.30
N HIS A 71 3.84 -3.52 1.19
CA HIS A 71 3.96 -3.04 2.57
C HIS A 71 4.43 -1.58 2.62
N HIS A 72 5.52 -1.24 1.91
CA HIS A 72 5.97 0.15 1.83
C HIS A 72 4.90 1.09 1.27
N GLU A 73 4.12 0.61 0.28
CA GLU A 73 3.03 1.40 -0.28
C GLU A 73 1.87 1.58 0.73
N LEU A 74 1.55 0.57 1.54
CA LEU A 74 0.56 0.70 2.62
C LEU A 74 1.01 1.68 3.72
N GLU A 75 2.30 1.68 4.08
CA GLU A 75 2.86 2.68 4.99
C GLU A 75 2.73 4.10 4.41
N ARG A 76 3.09 4.28 3.14
CA ARG A 76 2.95 5.55 2.43
C ARG A 76 1.49 6.00 2.36
N ILE A 77 0.56 5.10 2.05
CA ILE A 77 -0.88 5.36 2.01
C ILE A 77 -1.37 5.81 3.38
N THR A 78 -0.93 5.14 4.45
CA THR A 78 -1.31 5.49 5.82
C THR A 78 -0.87 6.91 6.13
N GLN A 79 0.37 7.27 5.82
CA GLN A 79 0.88 8.63 6.01
C GLN A 79 0.10 9.67 5.18
N VAL A 80 -0.24 9.34 3.92
CA VAL A 80 -1.01 10.25 3.06
C VAL A 80 -2.40 10.49 3.65
N LEU A 81 -3.08 9.44 4.10
CA LEU A 81 -4.43 9.56 4.65
C LEU A 81 -4.43 10.32 5.98
N THR A 82 -3.50 10.03 6.89
CA THR A 82 -3.41 10.78 8.15
C THR A 82 -3.10 12.26 7.91
N ASN A 83 -2.24 12.58 6.94
CA ASN A 83 -1.99 13.97 6.55
C ASN A 83 -3.22 14.68 5.95
N ASN A 84 -4.22 13.95 5.46
CA ASN A 84 -5.48 14.49 4.96
C ASN A 84 -6.61 14.45 6.02
N GLY A 85 -6.28 14.28 7.31
CA GLY A 85 -7.24 14.37 8.41
C GLY A 85 -7.99 13.08 8.72
N TYR A 86 -7.56 11.93 8.17
CA TYR A 86 -8.16 10.64 8.56
C TYR A 86 -7.61 10.16 9.91
N ALA A 87 -8.50 9.64 10.76
CA ALA A 87 -8.08 8.97 11.98
C ALA A 87 -7.27 7.71 11.66
N TYR A 88 -6.11 7.55 12.31
CA TYR A 88 -5.25 6.37 12.12
C TYR A 88 -5.98 5.06 12.39
N SER A 89 -6.87 5.03 13.39
CA SER A 89 -7.69 3.87 13.74
C SER A 89 -8.56 3.41 12.58
N ASP A 90 -9.18 4.35 11.85
CA ASP A 90 -10.07 4.04 10.72
C ASP A 90 -9.27 3.53 9.53
N VAL A 91 -8.12 4.17 9.26
CA VAL A 91 -7.20 3.73 8.20
C VAL A 91 -6.71 2.31 8.49
N ALA A 92 -6.25 2.02 9.71
CA ALA A 92 -5.78 0.71 10.12
C ALA A 92 -6.90 -0.35 10.06
N PHE A 93 -8.09 -0.02 10.56
CA PHE A 93 -9.25 -0.91 10.56
C PHE A 93 -9.67 -1.31 9.14
N VAL A 94 -9.86 -0.32 8.26
CA VAL A 94 -10.26 -0.56 6.87
C VAL A 94 -9.17 -1.29 6.09
N THR A 95 -7.91 -0.91 6.28
CA THR A 95 -6.76 -1.57 5.64
C THR A 95 -6.70 -3.04 6.01
N LYS A 96 -6.77 -3.37 7.31
CA LYS A 96 -6.79 -4.76 7.79
C LYS A 96 -7.93 -5.55 7.16
N LYS A 97 -9.16 -5.01 7.19
CA LYS A 97 -10.34 -5.66 6.58
C LYS A 97 -10.14 -6.00 5.10
N ILE A 98 -9.52 -5.11 4.33
CA ILE A 98 -9.29 -5.31 2.90
C ILE A 98 -8.18 -6.35 2.66
N VAL A 99 -7.08 -6.24 3.40
CA VAL A 99 -5.95 -7.17 3.30
C VAL A 99 -6.39 -8.59 3.66
N ASP A 100 -7.11 -8.75 4.78
CA ASP A 100 -7.67 -10.04 5.20
C ASP A 100 -8.57 -10.63 4.10
N LYS A 101 -9.49 -9.82 3.55
CA LYS A 101 -10.36 -10.23 2.44
C LYS A 101 -9.57 -10.63 1.19
N TRP A 102 -8.47 -9.94 0.91
CA TRP A 102 -7.63 -10.23 -0.25
C TRP A 102 -6.95 -11.60 -0.12
N TYR A 103 -6.48 -11.95 1.09
CA TYR A 103 -5.93 -13.27 1.37
C TYR A 103 -6.98 -14.37 1.31
N THR A 104 -8.18 -14.16 1.87
CA THR A 104 -9.26 -15.16 1.78
C THR A 104 -9.66 -15.43 0.34
N ASN A 105 -9.73 -14.39 -0.49
CA ASN A 105 -10.11 -14.53 -1.91
C ASN A 105 -9.02 -15.18 -2.77
N LYS A 106 -7.74 -15.09 -2.40
CA LYS A 106 -6.63 -15.75 -3.12
C LYS A 106 -6.42 -17.21 -2.69
N GLY A 107 -6.97 -17.64 -1.56
CA GLY A 107 -6.93 -19.02 -1.09
C GLY A 107 -7.62 -20.03 -2.01
N GLU A 108 -8.40 -19.57 -3.00
CA GLU A 108 -9.08 -20.41 -4.00
C GLU A 108 -8.28 -20.57 -5.33
N TYR A 109 -7.06 -20.00 -5.47
CA TYR A 109 -6.28 -20.07 -6.71
C TYR A 109 -4.94 -20.83 -6.55
N HIS A 110 -4.78 -21.90 -7.37
CA HIS A 110 -3.65 -22.85 -7.49
C HIS A 110 -2.31 -22.15 -7.96
N PRO A 111 -1.12 -22.80 -7.95
CA PRO A 111 0.00 -22.55 -7.06
C PRO A 111 1.27 -22.21 -7.88
N HIS A 112 1.21 -21.24 -8.81
CA HIS A 112 2.37 -20.91 -9.65
C HIS A 112 3.05 -19.56 -9.32
N HIS A 113 2.71 -18.93 -8.20
CA HIS A 113 3.40 -17.71 -7.70
C HIS A 113 3.92 -17.85 -6.26
N GLN A 114 4.05 -19.08 -5.79
CA GLN A 114 4.28 -19.40 -4.39
C GLN A 114 5.77 -19.49 -4.08
N ARG A 115 6.39 -18.38 -3.70
CA ARG A 115 7.61 -18.42 -2.87
C ARG A 115 7.89 -17.18 -2.03
N SER A 116 7.29 -16.03 -2.33
CA SER A 116 7.53 -14.78 -1.58
C SER A 116 6.50 -14.49 -0.48
N HIS A 117 5.34 -15.15 -0.49
CA HIS A 117 4.22 -14.79 0.39
C HIS A 117 4.22 -15.52 1.75
N GLN A 118 4.79 -16.72 1.85
CA GLN A 118 4.75 -17.52 3.08
C GLN A 118 5.83 -17.15 4.12
N ALA A 119 6.89 -16.44 3.74
CA ALA A 119 8.02 -16.20 4.64
C ALA A 119 7.80 -15.06 5.66
N PHE A 120 6.80 -14.19 5.47
CA PHE A 120 6.69 -12.95 6.26
C PHE A 120 5.58 -12.99 7.34
N LEU A 121 4.69 -13.98 7.31
CA LEU A 121 3.66 -14.15 8.35
C LEU A 121 4.19 -14.86 9.62
N GLN A 122 5.47 -15.25 9.64
CA GLN A 122 6.12 -15.90 10.78
C GLN A 122 6.69 -14.92 11.81
N GLU A 123 6.69 -13.60 11.56
CA GLU A 123 7.27 -12.59 12.45
C GLU A 123 6.17 -11.74 13.14
N PRO A 124 5.70 -12.11 14.34
CA PRO A 124 4.59 -11.44 15.03
C PRO A 124 4.97 -10.08 15.67
N HIS A 125 5.89 -9.31 15.08
CA HIS A 125 6.54 -8.18 15.79
C HIS A 125 6.34 -6.79 15.18
N VAL A 126 5.72 -6.64 14.01
CA VAL A 126 5.77 -5.34 13.28
C VAL A 126 4.69 -4.33 13.75
N PHE A 127 3.80 -4.70 14.68
CA PHE A 127 2.77 -3.80 15.23
C PHE A 127 3.04 -3.32 16.66
N ARG A 128 4.30 -3.20 17.09
CA ARG A 128 4.64 -2.54 18.37
C ARG A 128 5.07 -1.09 18.15
N LEU A 129 4.18 -0.22 18.60
CA LEU A 129 4.36 1.20 18.86
C LEU A 129 5.80 1.55 19.29
N GLN A 130 6.34 2.61 18.67
CA GLN A 130 7.40 3.40 19.28
C GLN A 130 6.84 3.98 20.58
N ASP A 131 7.17 3.38 21.72
CA ASP A 131 7.05 4.03 23.01
C ASP A 131 8.43 4.56 23.38
N GLY A 132 8.53 5.89 23.37
CA GLY A 132 9.76 6.62 23.62
C GLY A 132 10.12 6.54 25.10
N ARG A 133 11.20 5.84 25.42
CA ARG A 133 11.92 6.03 26.68
C ARG A 133 12.91 7.18 26.52
N LYS A 134 12.62 8.29 27.22
CA LYS A 134 13.58 9.33 27.57
C LYS A 134 14.32 8.85 28.81
N ASP A 135 15.62 8.70 28.72
CA ASP A 135 16.46 8.41 29.87
C ASP A 135 17.36 9.64 30.08
N HIS A 136 17.08 10.35 31.17
CA HIS A 136 17.97 11.31 31.83
C HIS A 136 18.89 10.55 32.79
#